data_AF-A0A6J7DDP3-F1
#
_entry.id   AF-A0A6J7DDP3-F1
#
_cell.length_a   1.000
_cell.length_b   1.000
_cell.length_c   1.000
_cell.angle_alpha   90.00
_cell.angle_beta   90.00
_cell.angle_gamma   90.00
#
_symmetry.space_group_name_H-M   'P 1'
#
loop_
_entity.id
_entity.type
_entity.pdbx_description
1 polymer ?
#
loop_
_entity_poly.entity_id
_entity_poly.type
_entity_poly.pdbx_seq_one_letter_code
_entity_poly.pdbx_strand_id
1 'polypeptide(L)'
;MKAAATEAVSGSPKLVLDLTETTFVDSTALGVIIGLVKRVRPVGGDVVLVNVDPEIARTLAITGLDELLNVFEHRDPAVAALIDG
;
A
#
# COMPACT_ATOMS: atom_id res chain seq x y z
N MET A 1 -2.47 8.70 -7.44
CA MET A 1 -1.62 7.81 -6.61
C MET A 1 -0.29 8.49 -6.34
N LYS A 2 -0.01 8.79 -5.07
CA LYS A 2 1.27 9.33 -4.61
C LYS A 2 1.98 8.27 -3.79
N ALA A 3 3.18 7.89 -4.17
CA ALA A 3 4.00 6.98 -3.37
C ALA A 3 4.85 7.81 -2.40
N ALA A 4 4.73 7.56 -1.10
CA ALA A 4 5.60 8.11 -0.08
C ALA A 4 6.44 6.97 0.51
N ALA A 5 7.74 6.95 0.19
CA ALA A 5 8.68 6.10 0.92
C ALA A 5 8.89 6.72 2.30
N THR A 6 8.60 5.97 3.36
CA THR A 6 9.02 6.35 4.71
C THR A 6 10.37 5.69 4.96
N GLU A 7 11.29 6.43 5.57
CA GLU A 7 12.71 6.06 5.63
C GLU A 7 12.93 4.62 6.11
N ALA A 8 13.89 3.95 5.46
CA ALA A 8 14.30 2.59 5.76
C ALA A 8 14.91 2.52 7.16
N VAL A 9 14.07 2.25 8.17
CA VAL A 9 14.57 1.81 9.47
C VAL A 9 15.03 0.36 9.28
N SER A 10 16.34 0.20 9.14
CA SER A 10 17.06 -1.08 9.04
C SER A 10 16.94 -1.82 7.69
N GLY A 11 17.63 -1.31 6.66
CA GLY A 11 18.04 -2.07 5.46
C GLY A 11 16.95 -2.54 4.47
N SER A 12 15.70 -2.60 4.90
CA SER A 12 14.56 -3.08 4.12
C SER A 12 13.66 -1.94 3.66
N PRO A 13 13.16 -1.96 2.41
CA PRO A 13 12.28 -0.91 1.89
C PRO A 13 10.88 -0.98 2.53
N LYS A 14 10.47 0.10 3.20
CA LYS A 14 9.12 0.25 3.76
C LYS A 14 8.39 1.38 3.00
N LEU A 15 7.25 1.07 2.37
CA LEU A 15 6.54 2.01 1.50
C LEU A 15 5.09 2.22 1.92
N VAL A 16 4.66 3.48 1.92
CA VAL A 16 3.25 3.87 2.06
C VAL A 16 2.76 4.34 0.70
N LEU A 17 1.76 3.65 0.16
CA LEU A 17 1.07 4.06 -1.06
C LEU A 17 -0.17 4.87 -0.69
N ASP A 18 -0.14 6.16 -0.99
CA ASP A 18 -1.25 7.07 -0.70
C ASP A 18 -2.19 7.19 -1.92
N LEU A 19 -3.39 6.65 -1.75
CA LEU A 19 -4.48 6.71 -2.72
C LEU A 19 -5.52 7.79 -2.37
N THR A 20 -5.36 8.63 -1.36
CA THR A 20 -6.40 9.61 -0.98
C THR A 20 -6.74 10.62 -2.08
N GLU A 21 -5.79 10.93 -2.97
CA GLU A 21 -6.00 11.80 -4.15
C GLU A 21 -6.31 11.00 -5.43
N THR A 22 -6.52 9.69 -5.31
CA THR A 22 -6.85 8.81 -6.44
C THR A 22 -8.35 8.65 -6.50
N THR A 23 -8.94 8.89 -7.67
CA THR A 23 -10.39 8.79 -7.89
C THR A 23 -10.83 7.49 -8.53
N PHE A 24 -9.87 6.73 -9.09
CA PHE A 24 -10.15 5.46 -9.74
C PHE A 24 -8.89 4.59 -9.80
N VAL A 25 -9.08 3.28 -9.68
CA VAL A 25 -8.02 2.27 -9.80
C VAL A 25 -8.44 1.23 -10.83
N ASP A 26 -7.66 1.10 -11.90
CA ASP A 26 -7.86 0.11 -12.95
C ASP A 26 -6.94 -1.10 -12.81
N SER A 27 -7.08 -2.09 -13.70
CA SER A 27 -6.22 -3.28 -13.73
C SER A 27 -4.73 -2.98 -13.90
N THR A 28 -4.37 -1.85 -14.53
CA THR A 28 -2.98 -1.43 -14.71
C THR A 28 -2.40 -0.95 -13.39
N ALA A 29 -3.13 -0.09 -12.68
CA ALA A 29 -2.76 0.40 -11.35
C ALA A 29 -2.63 -0.77 -10.36
N LEU A 30 -3.59 -1.70 -10.36
CA LEU A 30 -3.52 -2.91 -9.53
C LEU A 30 -2.27 -3.76 -9.86
N GLY A 31 -1.96 -3.95 -11.15
CA GLY A 31 -0.77 -4.67 -11.59
C GLY A 31 0.53 -4.03 -11.12
N VAL A 32 0.62 -2.70 -11.13
CA VAL A 32 1.77 -1.94 -10.61
C VAL A 32 1.93 -2.15 -9.10
N ILE A 33 0.84 -2.06 -8.35
CA ILE A 33 0.86 -2.23 -6.89
C ILE A 33 1.29 -3.66 -6.52
N ILE A 34 0.73 -4.68 -7.17
CA ILE A 34 1.14 -6.08 -6.99
C ILE A 34 2.62 -6.27 -7.33
N GLY A 35 3.07 -5.68 -8.45
CA GLY A 35 4.46 -5.74 -8.87
C GLY A 35 5.42 -5.15 -7.84
N LEU A 36 5.02 -4.08 -7.16
CA LEU A 36 5.79 -3.47 -6.09
C LEU A 36 5.91 -4.40 -4.88
N VAL A 37 4.78 -4.94 -4.39
CA VAL A 37 4.77 -5.89 -3.26
C VAL A 37 5.67 -7.09 -3.53
N LYS A 38 5.57 -7.67 -4.74
CA LYS A 38 6.38 -8.82 -5.16
C LYS A 38 7.88 -8.51 -5.23
N ARG A 39 8.28 -7.24 -5.35
CA ARG A 39 9.69 -6.81 -5.34
C ARG A 39 10.18 -6.46 -3.95
N VAL A 40 9.32 -5.89 -3.12
CA VAL A 40 9.65 -5.35 -1.79
C VAL A 40 9.68 -6.44 -0.72
N ARG A 41 8.69 -7.35 -0.71
CA ARG A 41 8.60 -8.41 0.32
C ARG A 41 9.79 -9.39 0.33
N PRO A 42 10.31 -9.86 -0.82
CA PRO A 42 11.44 -10.80 -0.81
C PRO A 42 12.73 -10.23 -0.23
N VAL A 43 12.88 -8.90 -0.22
CA VAL A 43 14.05 -8.22 0.37
C VAL A 43 13.79 -7.79 1.82
N GLY A 44 12.78 -8.37 2.47
CA GLY A 44 12.42 -8.10 3.86
C GLY A 44 11.73 -6.75 4.07
N GLY A 45 11.28 -6.10 3.00
CA GLY A 45 10.51 -4.87 3.05
C GLY A 45 9.01 -5.11 3.12
N ASP A 46 8.24 -4.03 3.29
CA ASP A 46 6.79 -4.11 3.28
C ASP A 46 6.14 -2.89 2.61
N VAL A 47 4.90 -3.07 2.19
CA VAL A 47 4.11 -2.05 1.52
C VAL A 47 2.74 -2.01 2.18
N VAL A 48 2.35 -0.83 2.63
CA VAL A 48 1.01 -0.53 3.15
C VAL A 48 0.32 0.48 2.26
N LEU A 49 -1.00 0.49 2.31
CA LEU A 49 -1.81 1.33 1.44
C LEU A 49 -2.73 2.22 2.27
N VAL A 50 -2.80 3.50 1.93
CA VAL A 50 -3.73 4.47 2.54
C VAL A 50 -4.80 4.79 1.51
N ASN A 51 -6.06 4.57 1.88
CA ASN A 51 -7.19 4.87 1.02
C ASN A 51 -8.40 5.29 1.86
N VAL A 52 -8.96 6.45 1.53
CA VAL A 52 -10.19 6.98 2.15
C VAL A 52 -11.44 6.75 1.28
N ASP A 53 -11.26 6.31 0.04
CA ASP A 53 -12.35 6.16 -0.92
C ASP A 53 -12.98 4.76 -0.82
N PRO A 54 -14.29 4.65 -0.49
CA PRO A 54 -14.95 3.36 -0.32
C PRO A 54 -15.12 2.57 -1.63
N GLU A 55 -15.17 3.22 -2.79
CA GLU A 55 -15.25 2.53 -4.09
C GLU A 55 -13.90 1.88 -4.44
N ILE A 56 -12.80 2.58 -4.18
CA ILE A 56 -11.46 2.01 -4.32
C ILE A 56 -11.26 0.86 -3.33
N ALA A 57 -11.69 1.01 -2.06
CA ALA A 57 -11.60 -0.04 -1.06
C ALA A 57 -12.39 -1.29 -1.49
N ARG A 58 -13.60 -1.09 -2.02
CA ARG A 58 -14.43 -2.18 -2.57
C ARG A 58 -13.76 -2.88 -3.74
N THR A 59 -13.12 -2.12 -4.63
CA THR A 59 -12.39 -2.66 -5.78
C THR A 59 -11.22 -3.53 -5.32
N LEU A 60 -10.45 -3.07 -4.34
CA LEU A 60 -9.36 -3.84 -3.73
C LEU A 60 -9.87 -5.12 -3.08
N ALA A 61 -10.96 -5.05 -2.31
CA ALA A 61 -11.59 -6.20 -1.66
C ALA A 61 -12.10 -7.26 -2.64
N ILE A 62 -12.74 -6.85 -3.75
CA ILE A 62 -13.17 -7.77 -4.81
C ILE A 62 -11.97 -8.54 -5.40
N THR A 63 -10.82 -7.88 -5.49
CA THR A 63 -9.59 -8.49 -6.03
C THR A 63 -8.74 -9.23 -4.98
N GLY A 64 -9.13 -9.19 -3.69
CA GLY A 64 -8.37 -9.75 -2.57
C GLY A 64 -7.05 -9.01 -2.28
N LEU A 65 -6.91 -7.79 -2.78
CA LEU A 65 -5.69 -7.00 -2.63
C LEU A 65 -5.60 -6.31 -1.28
N ASP A 66 -6.72 -6.05 -0.63
CA ASP A 66 -6.82 -5.53 0.73
C ASP A 66 -6.13 -6.45 1.74
N GLU A 67 -6.29 -7.77 1.60
CA GLU A 67 -5.61 -8.77 2.44
C GLU A 67 -4.10 -8.84 2.17
N LEU A 68 -3.68 -8.57 0.93
CA LEU A 68 -2.27 -8.60 0.55
C LEU A 68 -1.50 -7.35 0.98
N LEU A 69 -2.16 -6.18 1.00
CA LEU A 69 -1.51 -4.86 1.08
C LEU A 69 -1.71 -4.10 2.38
N ASN A 70 -2.47 -4.62 3.36
CA ASN A 70 -2.85 -3.90 4.58
C ASN A 70 -3.31 -2.45 4.28
N VAL A 71 -4.62 -2.31 4.03
CA VAL A 71 -5.23 -1.03 3.68
C VAL A 71 -5.68 -0.30 4.95
N PHE A 72 -5.33 0.99 5.05
CA PHE A 72 -5.67 1.88 6.15
C PHE A 72 -6.42 3.10 5.64
N GLU A 73 -7.36 3.61 6.45
CA GLU A 73 -8.07 4.86 6.12
C GLU A 73 -7.19 6.10 6.30
N HIS A 74 -6.17 6.03 7.14
CA HIS A 74 -5.33 7.17 7.50
C HIS A 74 -3.84 6.82 7.43
N ARG A 75 -3.01 7.84 7.19
CA ARG A 75 -1.56 7.69 7.06
C ARG A 75 -0.89 7.24 8.35
N ASP A 76 -1.31 7.78 9.49
CA ASP A 76 -0.68 7.51 10.78
C ASP A 76 -0.70 6.01 11.17
N PRO A 77 -1.85 5.30 11.13
CA PRO A 77 -1.85 3.87 11.41
C PRO A 77 -1.08 3.05 10.35
N ALA A 78 -1.05 3.50 9.10
CA ALA A 78 -0.25 2.84 8.06
C ALA A 78 1.25 2.93 8.34
N VAL A 79 1.73 4.12 8.74
CA VAL A 79 3.14 4.31 9.10
C VAL A 79 3.48 3.53 10.37
N ALA A 80 2.61 3.52 11.38
CA ALA A 80 2.83 2.73 12.61
C ALA A 80 2.96 1.23 12.30
N ALA A 81 2.11 0.69 11.42
CA ALA A 81 2.19 -0.72 11.00
C ALA A 81 3.51 -1.09 10.33
N LEU A 82 4.19 -0.12 9.71
CA LEU A 82 5.53 -0.32 9.15
C LEU A 82 6.64 -0.22 10.21
N ILE A 83 6.43 0.44 11.35
CA ILE A 83 7.49 0.64 12.36
C ILE A 83 7.52 -0.51 13.37
N ASP A 84 6.37 -1.05 13.73
CA ASP A 84 6.23 -2.13 14.73
C ASP A 84 6.48 -3.54 14.17
N GLY A 85 6.91 -3.66 12.91
CA GLY A 85 7.22 -4.92 12.20
C GLY A 85 8.71 -5.14 11.92
#